data_AF-A0A959C662-F1
#
_entry.id   AF-A0A959C662-F1
#
_cell.length_a   1.000
_cell.length_b   1.000
_cell.length_c   1.000
_cell.angle_alpha   90.00
_cell.angle_beta   90.00
_cell.angle_gamma   90.00
#
_symmetry.space_group_name_H-M   'P 1'
#
loop_
_entity.id
_entity.type
_entity.pdbx_description
1 polymer ?
#
loop_
_entity_poly.entity_id
_entity_poly.type
_entity_poly.pdbx_seq_one_letter_code
_entity_poly.pdbx_strand_id
1 'polypeptide(L)'
;ELIDALEVQDFLPPLGAGEPNQRGLLLHKIPGRMEVGKEVACIIRLAFDEAAIVRDIDLDEDVEVKHVAVSKVMHAELIDPNEQPAFAIRTYSDEEQFLEKGQYTEWKYYVKPLREGTFALLLKVSVVEKVDGVDRRRNLTWEEKVQIVTETVREEAVFQPTGVAVGGETTIAGPEKPRAIFTDVPGGAVAPPRFEELMEKAVQPAPPMPAPAPPQQARRRRINVRRLSVAATILLVVGFALFQIPSFYSSNPADTKTEEEVVRSDWEKAENEAGEESFEQFLNKYPDAPEAEEALWELAKLKKDSSAYRGYLSKYPEGEHAEEARLWLGE
;
A
#
# COMPACT_ATOMS: atom_id res chain seq x y z
N GLU A 1 35.74 35.83 -18.19
CA GLU A 1 36.18 35.42 -16.85
C GLU A 1 34.98 35.22 -15.92
N LEU A 2 34.13 34.22 -16.19
CA LEU A 2 32.94 33.97 -15.36
C LEU A 2 32.43 32.52 -15.47
N ILE A 3 33.34 31.57 -15.69
CA ILE A 3 33.00 30.13 -15.82
C ILE A 3 33.94 29.25 -14.98
N ASP A 4 34.79 29.84 -14.11
CA ASP A 4 35.87 29.11 -13.43
C ASP A 4 35.71 29.06 -11.90
N ALA A 5 34.47 29.10 -11.42
CA ALA A 5 34.18 29.13 -9.98
C ALA A 5 33.05 28.16 -9.56
N LEU A 6 32.84 27.08 -10.30
CA LEU A 6 31.97 25.98 -9.85
C LEU A 6 32.85 24.92 -9.20
N GLU A 7 32.76 24.80 -7.88
CA GLU A 7 33.42 23.74 -7.15
C GLU A 7 32.53 22.48 -7.14
N VAL A 8 33.13 21.30 -7.01
CA VAL A 8 32.39 20.01 -6.90
C VAL A 8 31.36 20.04 -5.75
N GLN A 9 31.58 20.90 -4.76
CA GLN A 9 30.71 21.11 -3.61
C GLN A 9 29.39 21.81 -3.95
N ASP A 10 29.35 22.59 -5.05
CA ASP A 10 28.15 23.27 -5.53
C ASP A 10 27.17 22.29 -6.21
N PHE A 11 27.64 21.08 -6.54
CA PHE A 11 26.85 19.97 -7.08
C PHE A 11 26.43 18.96 -6.00
N LEU A 12 26.85 19.16 -4.74
CA LEU A 12 26.35 18.35 -3.63
C LEU A 12 25.01 18.92 -3.17
N PRO A 13 23.96 18.10 -3.03
CA PRO A 13 22.72 18.57 -2.43
C PRO A 13 23.05 19.11 -1.03
N PRO A 14 22.43 20.23 -0.60
CA PRO A 14 22.72 20.80 0.70
C PRO A 14 22.51 19.72 1.76
N LEU A 15 23.46 19.57 2.69
CA LEU A 15 23.33 18.68 3.85
C LEU A 15 22.07 19.09 4.62
N GLY A 16 20.97 18.36 4.40
CA GLY A 16 19.64 18.71 4.93
C GLY A 16 18.53 18.86 3.89
N ALA A 17 18.82 18.79 2.59
CA ALA A 17 17.79 18.48 1.60
C ALA A 17 17.34 17.04 1.84
N GLY A 18 16.22 16.87 2.57
CA GLY A 18 15.52 15.59 2.62
C GLY A 18 15.35 15.06 1.21
N GLU A 19 15.52 13.75 1.02
CA GLU A 19 15.29 13.15 -0.30
C GLU A 19 13.93 13.62 -0.83
N PRO A 20 13.85 13.96 -2.14
CA PRO A 20 12.62 14.47 -2.73
C PRO A 20 11.46 13.57 -2.31
N ASN A 21 10.38 14.16 -1.77
CA ASN A 21 9.17 13.46 -1.35
C ASN A 21 8.84 12.35 -2.37
N GLN A 22 9.12 11.09 -2.01
CA GLN A 22 8.89 9.99 -2.93
C GLN A 22 7.38 9.89 -3.13
N ARG A 23 6.95 9.92 -4.39
CA ARG A 23 5.55 9.68 -4.74
C ARG A 23 5.33 8.17 -4.75
N GLY A 24 4.18 7.76 -4.24
CA GLY A 24 3.74 6.37 -4.24
C GLY A 24 2.24 6.31 -4.39
N LEU A 25 1.69 5.10 -4.25
CA LEU A 25 0.26 4.86 -4.35
C LEU A 25 -0.26 4.32 -3.03
N LEU A 26 -1.48 4.74 -2.72
CA LEU A 26 -2.33 4.26 -1.66
C LEU A 26 -3.50 3.56 -2.33
N LEU A 27 -3.68 2.28 -2.05
CA LEU A 27 -4.89 1.55 -2.40
C LEU A 27 -5.64 1.27 -1.11
N HIS A 28 -6.93 1.57 -1.08
CA HIS A 28 -7.78 1.09 0.02
C HIS A 28 -9.02 0.39 -0.50
N LYS A 29 -9.41 -0.64 0.23
CA LYS A 29 -10.66 -1.36 0.06
C LYS A 29 -11.52 -1.12 1.29
N ILE A 30 -12.43 -0.15 1.19
CA ILE A 30 -13.35 0.24 2.26
C ILE A 30 -14.75 0.27 1.64
N PRO A 31 -15.60 -0.73 1.95
CA PRO A 31 -16.92 -0.81 1.34
C PRO A 31 -17.79 0.41 1.63
N GLY A 32 -18.41 0.95 0.57
CA GLY A 32 -19.35 2.07 0.69
C GLY A 32 -20.66 1.69 1.39
N ARG A 33 -20.95 0.38 1.50
CA ARG A 33 -22.12 -0.16 2.19
C ARG A 33 -21.74 -1.35 3.07
N MET A 34 -22.25 -1.39 4.31
CA MET A 34 -21.98 -2.46 5.27
C MET A 34 -23.26 -2.90 6.00
N GLU A 35 -23.24 -4.10 6.58
CA GLU A 35 -24.35 -4.67 7.34
C GLU A 35 -24.14 -4.52 8.86
N VAL A 36 -25.16 -4.07 9.60
CA VAL A 36 -25.09 -3.97 11.07
C VAL A 36 -24.69 -5.32 11.69
N GLY A 37 -23.63 -5.30 12.49
CA GLY A 37 -23.15 -6.47 13.24
C GLY A 37 -22.32 -7.46 12.42
N LYS A 38 -22.27 -7.36 11.10
CA LYS A 38 -21.43 -8.19 10.23
C LYS A 38 -20.07 -7.53 10.07
N GLU A 39 -19.04 -8.23 10.51
CA GLU A 39 -17.67 -7.72 10.41
C GLU A 39 -17.16 -7.83 8.98
N VAL A 40 -16.49 -6.77 8.51
CA VAL A 40 -15.92 -6.70 7.16
C VAL A 40 -14.44 -6.35 7.25
N ALA A 41 -13.63 -6.97 6.40
CA ALA A 41 -12.20 -6.68 6.31
C ALA A 41 -11.97 -5.46 5.41
N CYS A 42 -11.46 -4.38 5.97
CA CYS A 42 -10.96 -3.23 5.24
C CYS A 42 -9.44 -3.37 5.05
N ILE A 43 -8.97 -3.14 3.83
CA ILE A 43 -7.56 -3.34 3.46
C ILE A 43 -6.98 -2.00 3.04
N ILE A 44 -5.79 -1.69 3.52
CA ILE A 44 -5.02 -0.51 3.10
C ILE A 44 -3.66 -1.01 2.62
N ARG A 45 -3.27 -0.63 1.41
CA ARG A 45 -1.97 -0.93 0.82
C ARG A 45 -1.25 0.34 0.43
N LEU A 46 0.06 0.35 0.65
CA LEU A 46 0.95 1.40 0.19
C LEU A 46 2.11 0.78 -0.57
N ALA A 47 2.49 1.38 -1.70
CA ALA A 47 3.64 0.98 -2.50
C ALA A 47 4.30 2.19 -3.16
N PHE A 48 5.57 2.04 -3.53
CA PHE A 48 6.24 3.03 -4.40
C PHE A 48 5.74 2.93 -5.85
N ASP A 49 5.50 1.71 -6.31
CA ASP A 49 5.28 1.39 -7.72
C ASP A 49 3.86 0.84 -7.94
N GLU A 50 3.21 1.25 -9.04
CA GLU A 50 1.82 0.85 -9.36
C GLU A 50 1.69 -0.64 -9.64
N ALA A 51 2.64 -1.22 -10.36
CA ALA A 51 2.67 -2.65 -10.64
C ALA A 51 2.67 -3.54 -9.37
N ALA A 52 3.16 -3.01 -8.25
CA ALA A 52 3.19 -3.75 -6.99
C ALA A 52 1.84 -3.69 -6.24
N ILE A 53 1.10 -2.59 -6.32
CA ILE A 53 -0.02 -2.34 -5.40
C ILE A 53 -1.27 -3.17 -5.71
N VAL A 54 -1.50 -3.45 -6.99
CA VAL A 54 -2.66 -4.22 -7.51
C VAL A 54 -2.41 -5.73 -7.56
N ARG A 55 -1.22 -6.19 -7.15
CA ARG A 55 -0.90 -7.63 -7.15
C ARG A 55 -1.76 -8.37 -6.14
N ASP A 56 -2.36 -9.49 -6.54
CA ASP A 56 -3.15 -10.37 -5.66
C ASP A 56 -4.36 -9.67 -4.98
N ILE A 57 -4.99 -8.70 -5.64
CA ILE A 57 -6.25 -8.09 -5.17
C ILE A 57 -7.27 -7.98 -6.31
N ASP A 58 -8.51 -8.35 -6.01
CA ASP A 58 -9.63 -8.13 -6.93
C ASP A 58 -10.00 -6.65 -6.92
N LEU A 59 -9.82 -6.00 -8.07
CA LEU A 59 -10.22 -4.61 -8.30
C LEU A 59 -11.74 -4.55 -8.52
N ASP A 60 -12.48 -4.52 -7.42
CA ASP A 60 -13.93 -4.31 -7.40
C ASP A 60 -14.30 -2.85 -7.11
N GLU A 61 -15.60 -2.58 -7.03
CA GLU A 61 -16.18 -1.24 -6.85
C GLU A 61 -15.73 -0.55 -5.54
N ASP A 62 -15.31 -1.34 -4.55
CA ASP A 62 -14.90 -0.86 -3.23
C ASP A 62 -13.41 -0.51 -3.15
N VAL A 63 -12.66 -0.72 -4.24
CA VAL A 63 -11.22 -0.45 -4.34
C VAL A 63 -10.97 0.92 -4.96
N GLU A 64 -10.28 1.79 -4.21
CA GLU A 64 -9.84 3.10 -4.70
C GLU A 64 -8.31 3.21 -4.63
N VAL A 65 -7.71 3.79 -5.68
CA VAL A 65 -6.27 4.05 -5.77
C VAL A 65 -6.00 5.56 -5.81
N LYS A 66 -5.12 6.03 -4.94
CA LYS A 66 -4.76 7.44 -4.74
C LYS A 66 -3.25 7.62 -4.81
N HIS A 67 -2.78 8.66 -5.49
CA HIS A 67 -1.36 9.05 -5.43
C HIS A 67 -1.08 9.84 -4.16
N VAL A 68 -0.07 9.42 -3.40
CA VAL A 68 0.28 10.03 -2.12
C VAL A 68 1.79 10.19 -1.97
N ALA A 69 2.20 11.11 -1.12
CA ALA A 69 3.59 11.16 -0.67
C ALA A 69 3.86 9.97 0.26
N VAL A 70 4.95 9.26 0.03
CA VAL A 70 5.37 8.10 0.82
C VAL A 70 6.81 8.29 1.31
N SER A 71 7.18 7.57 2.36
CA SER A 71 8.55 7.45 2.84
C SER A 71 8.87 5.99 3.15
N LYS A 72 10.10 5.72 3.59
CA LYS A 72 10.53 4.38 4.01
C LYS A 72 9.74 3.81 5.18
N VAL A 73 9.09 4.67 5.98
CA VAL A 73 8.32 4.27 7.17
C VAL A 73 6.97 4.95 7.11
N MET A 74 5.93 4.14 7.04
CA MET A 74 4.56 4.60 6.95
C MET A 74 3.77 4.08 8.13
N HIS A 75 2.77 4.87 8.53
CA HIS A 75 1.80 4.47 9.55
C HIS A 75 0.40 4.63 8.99
N ALA A 76 -0.45 3.61 9.14
CA ALA A 76 -1.84 3.65 8.72
C ALA A 76 -2.77 3.41 9.91
N GLU A 77 -3.93 4.06 9.87
CA GLU A 77 -4.93 4.00 10.93
C GLU A 77 -6.33 4.21 10.34
N LEU A 78 -7.31 3.41 10.79
CA LEU A 78 -8.74 3.67 10.56
C LEU A 78 -9.38 4.19 11.85
N ILE A 79 -10.09 5.30 11.74
CA ILE A 79 -10.66 6.02 12.89
C ILE A 79 -12.16 6.18 12.68
N ASP A 80 -12.94 5.90 13.73
CA ASP A 80 -14.35 6.27 13.83
C ASP A 80 -14.46 7.70 14.43
N PRO A 81 -14.74 8.75 13.63
CA PRO A 81 -14.86 10.13 14.13
C PRO A 81 -16.22 10.45 14.74
N ASN A 82 -17.19 9.52 14.72
CA ASN A 82 -18.58 9.82 15.04
C ASN A 82 -18.76 10.04 16.56
N GLU A 83 -19.66 10.97 16.95
CA GLU A 83 -19.91 11.30 18.36
C GLU A 83 -20.29 10.09 19.22
N GLN A 84 -21.05 9.17 18.61
CA GLN A 84 -21.41 7.89 19.18
C GLN A 84 -20.81 6.80 18.31
N PRO A 85 -20.14 5.78 18.89
CA PRO A 85 -19.47 4.75 18.12
C PRO A 85 -20.40 4.10 17.09
N ALA A 86 -20.05 4.25 15.83
CA ALA A 86 -20.72 3.63 14.69
C ALA A 86 -19.98 2.37 14.23
N PHE A 87 -18.68 2.27 14.53
CA PHE A 87 -17.81 1.17 14.14
C PHE A 87 -17.01 0.64 15.32
N ALA A 88 -16.88 -0.67 15.43
CA ALA A 88 -15.85 -1.31 16.24
C ALA A 88 -14.72 -1.77 15.33
N ILE A 89 -13.54 -1.18 15.49
CA ILE A 89 -12.37 -1.40 14.64
C ILE A 89 -11.32 -2.19 15.41
N ARG A 90 -10.81 -3.27 14.82
CA ARG A 90 -9.67 -4.03 15.36
C ARG A 90 -8.66 -4.34 14.26
N THR A 91 -7.39 -4.43 14.62
CA THR A 91 -6.29 -4.80 13.71
C THR A 91 -5.36 -5.80 14.38
N TYR A 92 -4.66 -6.59 13.56
CA TYR A 92 -3.53 -7.42 13.98
C TYR A 92 -2.23 -7.02 13.28
N SER A 93 -2.29 -6.07 12.36
CA SER A 93 -1.12 -5.51 11.68
C SER A 93 -0.43 -4.50 12.59
N ASP A 94 0.90 -4.44 12.55
CA ASP A 94 1.64 -3.33 13.14
C ASP A 94 1.21 -2.02 12.47
N GLU A 95 0.90 -1.00 13.27
CA GLU A 95 0.41 0.28 12.73
C GLU A 95 1.50 1.01 11.95
N GLU A 96 2.77 0.84 12.32
CA GLU A 96 3.95 1.40 11.64
C GLU A 96 4.70 0.28 10.90
N GLN A 97 4.92 0.44 9.60
CA GLN A 97 5.60 -0.55 8.77
C GLN A 97 6.55 0.11 7.78
N PHE A 98 7.53 -0.65 7.32
CA PHE A 98 8.48 -0.21 6.29
C PHE A 98 7.90 -0.42 4.90
N LEU A 99 8.22 0.51 3.99
CA LEU A 99 7.96 0.35 2.56
C LEU A 99 9.26 -0.04 1.85
N GLU A 100 9.16 -1.01 0.96
CA GLU A 100 10.25 -1.49 0.12
C GLU A 100 9.89 -1.33 -1.36
N LYS A 101 10.89 -1.02 -2.20
CA LYS A 101 10.67 -0.87 -3.65
C LYS A 101 10.27 -2.21 -4.28
N GLY A 102 9.33 -2.19 -5.23
CA GLY A 102 8.78 -3.39 -5.87
C GLY A 102 7.87 -4.25 -4.98
N GLN A 103 7.60 -3.83 -3.74
CA GLN A 103 6.66 -4.50 -2.82
C GLN A 103 5.59 -3.53 -2.35
N TYR A 104 4.49 -4.08 -1.85
CA TYR A 104 3.46 -3.34 -1.15
C TYR A 104 3.48 -3.71 0.33
N THR A 105 3.08 -2.77 1.16
CA THR A 105 2.83 -2.95 2.59
C THR A 105 1.34 -2.98 2.82
N GLU A 106 0.83 -3.93 3.61
CA GLU A 106 -0.61 -4.12 3.83
C GLU A 106 -0.99 -3.98 5.31
N TRP A 107 -2.05 -3.23 5.57
CA TRP A 107 -2.76 -3.20 6.85
C TRP A 107 -4.17 -3.75 6.65
N LYS A 108 -4.55 -4.70 7.50
CA LYS A 108 -5.89 -5.29 7.50
C LYS A 108 -6.62 -4.95 8.78
N TYR A 109 -7.70 -4.19 8.64
CA TYR A 109 -8.60 -3.83 9.71
C TYR A 109 -9.89 -4.63 9.59
N TYR A 110 -10.40 -5.10 10.73
CA TYR A 110 -11.71 -5.72 10.80
C TYR A 110 -12.66 -4.69 11.41
N VAL A 111 -13.62 -4.26 10.61
CA VAL A 111 -14.57 -3.20 10.95
C VAL A 111 -15.93 -3.84 11.14
N LYS A 112 -16.47 -3.74 12.36
CA LYS A 112 -17.83 -4.19 12.69
C LYS A 112 -18.76 -2.98 12.82
N PRO A 113 -19.72 -2.79 11.91
CA PRO A 113 -20.72 -1.74 12.00
C PRO A 113 -21.65 -1.99 13.19
N LEU A 114 -21.92 -0.96 13.98
CA LEU A 114 -22.69 -1.06 15.23
C LEU A 114 -24.11 -0.51 15.09
N ARG A 115 -24.35 0.39 14.13
CA ARG A 115 -25.58 1.17 14.03
C ARG A 115 -25.96 1.42 12.60
N GLU A 116 -27.26 1.41 12.31
CA GLU A 116 -27.78 1.80 11.00
C GLU A 116 -27.70 3.31 10.78
N GLY A 117 -27.51 3.71 9.52
CA GLY A 117 -27.35 5.11 9.13
C GLY A 117 -26.17 5.30 8.17
N THR A 118 -25.82 6.55 7.91
CA THR A 118 -24.64 6.91 7.11
C THR A 118 -23.63 7.56 8.04
N PHE A 119 -22.44 6.97 8.12
CA PHE A 119 -21.40 7.40 9.05
C PHE A 119 -20.08 7.58 8.33
N ALA A 120 -19.28 8.52 8.81
CA ALA A 120 -17.94 8.74 8.30
C ALA A 120 -16.97 7.72 8.91
N LEU A 121 -16.03 7.24 8.11
CA LEU A 121 -14.87 6.46 8.54
C LEU A 121 -13.62 7.17 8.01
N LEU A 122 -12.69 7.52 8.89
CA LEU A 122 -11.49 8.24 8.49
C LEU A 122 -10.34 7.27 8.22
N LEU A 123 -9.75 7.38 7.04
CA LEU A 123 -8.47 6.77 6.70
C LEU A 123 -7.38 7.80 6.95
N LYS A 124 -6.47 7.50 7.87
CA LYS A 124 -5.32 8.35 8.19
C LYS A 124 -4.03 7.60 7.88
N VAL A 125 -3.22 8.17 7.01
CA VAL A 125 -1.89 7.69 6.69
C VAL A 125 -0.87 8.74 7.11
N SER A 126 0.17 8.34 7.83
CA SER A 126 1.22 9.23 8.30
C SER A 126 2.55 8.85 7.66
N VAL A 127 3.15 9.83 6.99
CA VAL A 127 4.50 9.75 6.42
C VAL A 127 5.49 10.06 7.54
N VAL A 128 6.38 9.12 7.86
CA VAL A 128 7.41 9.31 8.88
C VAL A 128 8.76 9.54 8.21
N GLU A 129 9.37 10.70 8.47
CA GLU A 129 10.65 11.11 7.89
C GLU A 129 11.61 11.60 8.97
N LYS A 130 12.90 11.33 8.79
CA LYS A 130 13.95 11.90 9.65
C LYS A 130 14.40 13.24 9.08
N VAL A 131 14.11 14.31 9.80
CA VAL A 131 14.59 15.66 9.52
C VAL A 131 15.55 16.04 10.64
N ASP A 132 16.82 16.29 10.31
CA ASP A 132 17.90 16.58 11.28
C ASP A 132 18.06 15.52 12.38
N GLY A 133 17.78 14.25 12.04
CA GLY A 133 17.84 13.14 12.98
C GLY A 133 16.65 13.01 13.93
N VAL A 134 15.62 13.86 13.77
CA VAL A 134 14.36 13.79 14.53
C VAL A 134 13.26 13.26 13.62
N ASP A 135 12.47 12.30 14.11
CA ASP A 135 11.32 11.79 13.39
C ASP A 135 10.22 12.87 13.31
N ARG A 136 9.83 13.20 12.09
CA ARG A 136 8.73 14.10 11.75
C ARG A 136 7.63 13.29 11.09
N ARG A 137 6.39 13.59 11.46
CA ARG A 137 5.20 12.95 10.90
C ARG A 137 4.39 13.97 10.11
N ARG A 138 4.00 13.61 8.89
CA ARG A 138 3.02 14.35 8.10
C ARG A 138 1.80 13.47 7.90
N ASN A 139 0.62 13.97 8.23
CA ASN A 139 -0.62 13.19 8.18
C ASN A 139 -1.40 13.53 6.92
N LEU A 140 -1.88 12.50 6.24
CA LEU A 140 -2.84 12.56 5.16
C LEU A 140 -4.11 11.87 5.66
N THR A 141 -5.26 12.55 5.55
CA THR A 141 -6.52 12.03 6.06
C THR A 141 -7.60 12.14 5.00
N TRP A 142 -8.34 11.05 4.80
CA TRP A 142 -9.51 10.96 3.91
C TRP A 142 -10.74 10.55 4.71
N GLU A 143 -11.90 11.03 4.29
CA GLU A 143 -13.20 10.70 4.88
C GLU A 143 -13.99 9.85 3.90
N GLU A 144 -14.30 8.61 4.31
CA GLU A 144 -15.16 7.71 3.56
C GLU A 144 -16.55 7.66 4.19
N LYS A 145 -17.60 7.74 3.37
CA LYS A 145 -18.99 7.69 3.83
C LYS A 145 -19.54 6.28 3.65
N VAL A 146 -19.78 5.59 4.76
CA VAL A 146 -20.28 4.22 4.75
C VAL A 146 -21.77 4.20 5.10
N GLN A 147 -22.57 3.61 4.23
CA GLN A 147 -23.98 3.34 4.48
C GLN A 147 -24.14 2.01 5.22
N ILE A 148 -24.55 2.07 6.48
CA ILE A 148 -24.81 0.87 7.29
C ILE A 148 -26.29 0.51 7.22
N VAL A 149 -26.58 -0.69 6.70
CA VAL A 149 -27.93 -1.24 6.54
C VAL A 149 -28.15 -2.44 7.46
N THR A 150 -29.39 -2.75 7.80
CA THR A 150 -29.77 -3.90 8.64
C THR A 150 -30.04 -5.18 7.84
N GLU A 151 -29.41 -5.34 6.67
CA GLU A 151 -29.83 -6.33 5.69
C GLU A 151 -29.79 -7.77 6.24
N THR A 152 -30.97 -8.33 6.42
CA THR A 152 -31.23 -9.72 6.79
C THR A 152 -31.58 -10.46 5.50
N VAL A 153 -30.59 -10.79 4.67
CA VAL A 153 -30.80 -11.87 3.70
C VAL A 153 -30.84 -13.16 4.51
N ARG A 154 -32.04 -13.52 4.94
CA ARG A 154 -32.36 -14.90 5.27
C ARG A 154 -32.16 -15.64 3.95
N GLU A 155 -31.02 -16.29 3.76
CA GLU A 155 -30.93 -17.35 2.77
C GLU A 155 -32.09 -18.29 3.10
N GLU A 156 -33.14 -18.26 2.28
CA GLU A 156 -34.14 -19.31 2.32
C GLU A 156 -33.34 -20.58 2.08
N ALA A 157 -33.17 -21.38 3.13
CA ALA A 157 -32.61 -22.69 3.03
C ALA A 157 -33.47 -23.45 2.01
N VAL A 158 -32.99 -23.51 0.77
CA VAL A 158 -33.56 -24.36 -0.26
C VAL A 158 -33.32 -25.78 0.24
N PHE A 159 -34.35 -26.33 0.87
CA PHE A 159 -34.35 -27.71 1.33
C PHE A 159 -34.29 -28.57 0.07
N GLN A 160 -33.11 -29.08 -0.27
CA GLN A 160 -32.99 -30.09 -1.30
C GLN A 160 -33.58 -31.39 -0.72
N PRO A 161 -34.69 -31.91 -1.26
CA PRO A 161 -35.17 -33.21 -0.83
C PRO A 161 -34.14 -34.26 -1.23
N THR A 162 -33.46 -34.86 -0.25
CA THR A 162 -32.74 -36.11 -0.46
C THR A 162 -33.77 -37.14 -0.89
N GLY A 163 -33.74 -37.53 -2.17
CA GLY A 163 -34.71 -38.40 -2.84
C GLY A 163 -34.73 -39.84 -2.32
N VAL A 164 -34.97 -40.03 -1.03
CA VAL A 164 -35.18 -41.33 -0.41
C VAL A 164 -36.69 -41.51 -0.26
N ALA A 165 -37.30 -42.12 -1.28
CA ALA A 165 -38.64 -42.66 -1.17
C ALA A 165 -38.58 -43.92 -0.29
N VAL A 166 -38.89 -43.77 1.00
CA VAL A 166 -39.27 -44.92 1.83
C VAL A 166 -40.71 -45.25 1.50
N GLY A 167 -40.89 -46.22 0.61
CA GLY A 167 -42.17 -46.86 0.37
C GLY A 167 -42.58 -47.69 1.58
N GLY A 168 -43.70 -47.33 2.19
CA GLY A 168 -44.37 -48.11 3.23
C GLY A 168 -45.83 -47.69 3.30
N GLU A 169 -46.69 -48.50 2.70
CA GLU A 169 -48.15 -48.40 2.84
C GLU A 169 -48.53 -48.44 4.32
N THR A 170 -49.29 -47.47 4.81
CA THR A 170 -50.30 -47.67 5.86
C THR A 170 -51.34 -46.56 5.78
N THR A 171 -52.49 -46.92 5.22
CA THR A 171 -53.87 -46.57 5.61
C THR A 171 -54.18 -45.18 6.19
N ILE A 172 -55.04 -44.46 5.46
CA ILE A 172 -55.76 -43.26 5.88
C ILE A 172 -56.70 -43.56 7.05
N ALA A 173 -56.61 -42.78 8.13
CA ALA A 173 -57.70 -42.59 9.09
C ALA A 173 -57.63 -41.19 9.76
N GLY A 174 -58.63 -40.35 9.46
CA GLY A 174 -59.29 -39.35 10.33
C GLY A 174 -58.47 -38.28 11.10
N PRO A 175 -58.96 -37.03 11.22
CA PRO A 175 -58.29 -35.99 11.99
C PRO A 175 -58.66 -36.11 13.47
N GLU A 176 -57.77 -36.66 14.29
CA GLU A 176 -57.87 -36.55 15.75
C GLU A 176 -56.95 -35.46 16.28
N LYS A 177 -57.55 -34.49 17.00
CA LYS A 177 -56.86 -33.47 17.79
C LYS A 177 -56.02 -34.13 18.89
N PRO A 178 -54.75 -33.74 19.09
CA PRO A 178 -54.08 -33.97 20.36
C PRO A 178 -54.45 -32.87 21.35
N ARG A 179 -55.29 -33.28 22.30
CA ARG A 179 -55.52 -32.67 23.61
C ARG A 179 -54.20 -32.32 24.29
N ALA A 180 -54.18 -31.19 24.99
CA ALA A 180 -53.20 -30.88 26.00
C ALA A 180 -53.18 -32.01 27.05
N ILE A 181 -52.03 -32.65 27.21
CA ILE A 181 -51.76 -33.54 28.33
C ILE A 181 -50.84 -32.78 29.28
N PHE A 182 -51.48 -32.16 30.26
CA PHE A 182 -50.92 -31.87 31.56
C PHE A 182 -50.71 -33.23 32.25
N THR A 183 -49.47 -33.59 32.57
CA THR A 183 -49.21 -34.61 33.59
C THR A 183 -48.28 -34.00 34.61
N ASP A 184 -48.81 -33.91 35.80
CA ASP A 184 -48.20 -33.44 37.03
C ASP A 184 -46.90 -34.19 37.33
N VAL A 185 -45.85 -33.44 37.67
CA VAL A 185 -44.71 -33.97 38.43
C VAL A 185 -44.62 -33.15 39.73
N PRO A 186 -44.56 -33.79 40.91
CA PRO A 186 -44.73 -33.11 42.18
C PRO A 186 -43.49 -32.30 42.57
N GLY A 187 -43.72 -31.25 43.37
CA GLY A 187 -42.70 -30.36 43.88
C GLY A 187 -41.54 -31.06 44.59
N GLY A 188 -40.34 -30.72 44.13
CA GLY A 188 -39.10 -30.84 44.88
C GLY A 188 -38.34 -29.54 44.71
N ALA A 189 -38.35 -28.69 45.74
CA ALA A 189 -37.54 -27.48 45.79
C ALA A 189 -36.06 -27.87 45.78
N VAL A 190 -35.31 -27.44 44.76
CA VAL A 190 -33.85 -27.48 44.76
C VAL A 190 -33.35 -26.07 44.50
N ALA A 191 -32.75 -25.51 45.54
CA ALA A 191 -32.10 -24.21 45.58
C ALA A 191 -30.91 -24.12 44.60
N PRO A 192 -30.54 -22.92 44.13
CA PRO A 192 -29.36 -22.75 43.29
C PRO A 192 -28.06 -23.03 44.08
N PRO A 193 -27.01 -23.62 43.47
CA PRO A 193 -25.74 -23.77 44.16
C PRO A 193 -25.08 -22.40 44.36
N ARG A 194 -24.85 -22.12 45.64
CA ARG A 194 -24.15 -20.99 46.22
C ARG A 194 -22.67 -21.08 45.87
N PHE A 195 -22.18 -20.10 45.13
CA PHE A 195 -20.79 -19.91 44.74
C PHE A 195 -19.96 -19.42 45.94
N GLU A 196 -19.77 -20.28 46.94
CA GLU A 196 -19.11 -19.87 48.19
C GLU A 196 -18.47 -21.07 48.90
N GLU A 197 -17.69 -21.90 48.19
CA GLU A 197 -16.82 -22.90 48.86
C GLU A 197 -15.66 -23.41 47.98
N LEU A 198 -14.90 -22.52 47.34
CA LEU A 198 -13.52 -22.80 46.90
C LEU A 198 -12.56 -21.63 47.16
N MET A 199 -12.93 -20.74 48.08
CA MET A 199 -12.06 -19.69 48.61
C MET A 199 -11.74 -19.95 50.08
N GLU A 200 -11.19 -21.13 50.42
CA GLU A 200 -10.41 -21.24 51.67
C GLU A 200 -9.50 -22.47 51.75
N LYS A 201 -8.45 -22.52 50.92
CA LYS A 201 -7.14 -22.97 51.42
C LYS A 201 -5.98 -22.62 50.49
N ALA A 202 -4.96 -22.01 51.10
CA ALA A 202 -3.58 -21.85 50.66
C ALA A 202 -3.26 -20.71 49.67
N VAL A 203 -3.33 -19.49 50.20
CA VAL A 203 -2.38 -18.42 49.84
C VAL A 203 -0.99 -18.85 50.30
N GLN A 204 -0.09 -19.11 49.35
CA GLN A 204 1.36 -19.02 49.57
C GLN A 204 1.89 -17.85 48.71
N PRO A 205 2.75 -16.98 49.25
CA PRO A 205 3.35 -15.91 48.44
C PRO A 205 4.36 -16.53 47.47
N ALA A 206 4.24 -16.18 46.19
CA ALA A 206 5.25 -16.51 45.19
C ALA A 206 6.60 -15.89 45.56
N PRO A 207 7.74 -16.59 45.35
CA PRO A 207 9.05 -15.99 45.52
C PRO A 207 9.26 -14.86 44.49
N PRO A 208 10.00 -13.78 44.85
CA PRO A 208 10.24 -12.67 43.93
C PRO A 208 11.10 -13.14 42.74
N MET A 209 10.68 -12.78 41.53
CA MET A 209 11.48 -12.94 40.33
C MET A 209 12.83 -12.20 40.49
N PRO A 210 13.95 -12.77 40.04
CA PRO A 210 15.21 -12.04 40.01
C PRO A 210 15.12 -10.88 39.01
N ALA A 211 15.61 -9.71 39.43
CA ALA A 211 15.69 -8.50 38.61
C ALA A 211 16.43 -8.75 37.28
N PRO A 212 16.07 -8.02 36.19
CA PRO A 212 16.84 -8.09 34.95
C PRO A 212 18.28 -7.63 35.22
N ALA A 213 19.23 -8.43 34.74
CA ALA A 213 20.65 -8.09 34.83
C ALA A 213 20.93 -6.75 34.12
N PRO A 214 21.82 -5.90 34.66
CA PRO A 214 22.20 -4.67 33.99
C PRO A 214 22.89 -4.98 32.65
N PRO A 215 22.78 -4.09 31.65
CA PRO A 215 23.38 -4.31 30.35
C PRO A 215 24.90 -4.49 30.50
N GLN A 216 25.40 -5.62 30.02
CA GLN A 216 26.83 -5.84 29.88
C GLN A 216 27.38 -4.78 28.93
N GLN A 217 28.09 -3.80 29.48
CA GLN A 217 28.89 -2.88 28.69
C GLN A 217 29.85 -3.70 27.84
N ALA A 218 29.66 -3.65 26.52
CA ALA A 218 30.57 -4.22 25.56
C ALA A 218 31.97 -3.68 25.86
N ARG A 219 32.82 -4.59 26.36
CA ARG A 219 34.23 -4.34 26.66
C ARG A 219 34.89 -3.83 25.39
N ARG A 220 35.17 -2.52 25.33
CA ARG A 220 36.06 -1.92 24.33
C ARG A 220 37.36 -2.71 24.30
N ARG A 221 37.53 -3.57 23.28
CA ARG A 221 38.84 -4.13 22.95
C ARG A 221 39.69 -2.99 22.42
N ARG A 222 40.51 -2.42 23.30
CA ARG A 222 41.67 -1.61 22.93
C ARG A 222 42.62 -2.51 22.15
N ILE A 223 42.59 -2.44 20.83
CA ILE A 223 43.68 -2.95 20.00
C ILE A 223 44.68 -1.81 19.88
N ASN A 224 45.72 -1.89 20.71
CA ASN A 224 46.94 -1.14 20.51
C ASN A 224 47.68 -1.78 19.33
N VAL A 225 47.71 -1.12 18.18
CA VAL A 225 48.77 -1.33 17.19
C VAL A 225 49.57 -0.04 17.07
N ARG A 226 50.84 -0.20 17.41
CA ARG A 226 51.87 0.82 17.45
C ARG A 226 52.04 1.47 16.09
N ARG A 227 52.20 2.78 16.12
CA ARG A 227 52.79 3.58 15.05
C ARG A 227 54.15 3.01 14.68
N LEU A 228 54.38 2.79 13.39
CA LEU A 228 55.70 2.83 12.78
C LEU A 228 55.56 3.57 11.45
N SER A 229 55.82 4.87 11.56
CA SER A 229 56.09 5.80 10.48
C SER A 229 57.50 5.58 9.94
N VAL A 230 57.61 5.29 8.64
CA VAL A 230 58.81 5.51 7.79
C VAL A 230 58.25 5.93 6.43
N ALA A 231 58.14 7.23 6.16
CA ALA A 231 59.15 8.07 5.51
C ALA A 231 59.32 7.79 4.00
N ALA A 232 58.84 8.76 3.22
CA ALA A 232 59.56 9.42 2.13
C ALA A 232 59.91 8.63 0.85
N THR A 233 59.14 8.94 -0.22
CA THR A 233 59.60 9.42 -1.55
C THR A 233 60.74 8.69 -2.26
N ILE A 234 60.43 8.17 -3.46
CA ILE A 234 61.24 7.94 -4.70
C ILE A 234 60.25 7.11 -5.58
N LEU A 235 59.55 7.59 -6.61
CA LEU A 235 60.00 8.27 -7.83
C LEU A 235 58.80 8.92 -8.54
N LEU A 236 58.77 10.25 -8.53
CA LEU A 236 58.08 11.07 -9.53
C LEU A 236 59.02 11.23 -10.74
N VAL A 237 59.38 10.14 -11.41
CA VAL A 237 60.09 10.16 -12.71
C VAL A 237 59.69 8.93 -13.55
N VAL A 238 58.42 8.85 -13.96
CA VAL A 238 58.04 8.39 -15.32
C VAL A 238 56.88 9.28 -15.82
N GLY A 239 56.92 10.56 -15.45
CA GLY A 239 56.13 11.62 -16.07
C GLY A 239 56.93 12.29 -17.18
N PHE A 240 57.51 11.53 -18.11
CA PHE A 240 58.12 12.07 -19.35
C PHE A 240 58.52 10.95 -20.34
N ALA A 241 57.58 10.10 -20.75
CA ALA A 241 57.90 9.08 -21.77
C ALA A 241 56.70 8.59 -22.60
N LEU A 242 55.69 9.42 -22.91
CA LEU A 242 54.71 9.15 -23.98
C LEU A 242 54.19 10.45 -24.63
N PHE A 243 55.07 11.44 -24.80
CA PHE A 243 54.85 12.53 -25.74
C PHE A 243 55.73 12.21 -26.94
N GLN A 244 55.13 11.80 -28.07
CA GLN A 244 55.72 11.37 -29.36
C GLN A 244 55.40 9.92 -29.78
N ILE A 245 54.12 9.56 -29.87
CA ILE A 245 53.66 8.59 -30.89
C ILE A 245 52.39 9.19 -31.53
N PRO A 246 52.44 9.65 -32.80
CA PRO A 246 51.23 9.89 -33.59
C PRO A 246 50.68 8.53 -33.98
N SER A 247 50.03 7.86 -33.02
CA SER A 247 49.18 6.73 -33.33
C SER A 247 47.85 7.34 -33.74
N PHE A 248 47.59 7.26 -35.04
CA PHE A 248 46.28 7.06 -35.62
C PHE A 248 45.23 6.74 -34.56
N TYR A 249 44.52 7.75 -34.07
CA TYR A 249 43.19 7.55 -33.52
C TYR A 249 42.31 7.25 -34.71
N SER A 250 42.24 5.97 -35.08
CA SER A 250 41.02 5.42 -35.68
C SER A 250 39.87 5.92 -34.82
N SER A 251 38.98 6.72 -35.41
CA SER A 251 37.63 6.85 -34.92
C SER A 251 37.08 5.44 -34.74
N ASN A 252 36.97 5.01 -33.49
CA ASN A 252 36.34 3.75 -33.14
C ASN A 252 34.87 3.86 -33.56
N PRO A 253 34.33 3.05 -34.48
CA PRO A 253 32.95 3.16 -34.93
C PRO A 253 31.92 2.76 -33.86
N ALA A 254 32.36 2.50 -32.62
CA ALA A 254 31.54 2.02 -31.51
C ALA A 254 30.99 3.14 -30.61
N ASP A 255 31.25 4.42 -30.90
CA ASP A 255 30.79 5.55 -30.05
C ASP A 255 29.64 6.37 -30.70
N THR A 256 29.00 5.82 -31.72
CA THR A 256 27.76 6.36 -32.27
C THR A 256 26.60 5.65 -31.58
N LYS A 257 26.02 6.29 -30.55
CA LYS A 257 24.73 5.85 -29.98
C LYS A 257 23.74 5.66 -31.13
N THR A 258 23.12 4.49 -31.17
CA THR A 258 22.13 4.18 -32.20
C THR A 258 20.92 5.11 -32.05
N GLU A 259 20.23 5.39 -33.15
CA GLU A 259 19.06 6.28 -33.15
C GLU A 259 18.00 5.82 -32.14
N GLU A 260 17.79 4.50 -32.03
CA GLU A 260 16.91 3.87 -31.03
C GLU A 260 17.35 4.13 -29.58
N GLU A 261 18.65 4.16 -29.30
CA GLU A 261 19.17 4.42 -27.96
C GLU A 261 19.00 5.90 -27.56
N VAL A 262 19.08 6.80 -28.54
CA VAL A 262 18.81 8.23 -28.35
C VAL A 262 17.31 8.47 -28.13
N VAL A 263 16.44 7.85 -28.94
CA VAL A 263 14.98 7.89 -28.75
C VAL A 263 14.60 7.39 -27.36
N ARG A 264 15.13 6.24 -26.94
CA ARG A 264 14.87 5.66 -25.62
C ARG A 264 15.34 6.56 -24.48
N SER A 265 16.52 7.17 -24.61
CA SER A 265 17.03 8.10 -23.60
C SER A 265 16.17 9.36 -23.49
N ASP A 266 15.65 9.87 -24.60
CA ASP A 266 14.78 11.04 -24.59
C ASP A 266 13.37 10.70 -24.08
N TRP A 267 12.89 9.48 -24.35
CA TRP A 267 11.65 8.95 -23.77
C TRP A 267 11.76 8.85 -22.25
N GLU A 268 12.80 8.21 -21.73
CA GLU A 268 13.04 8.07 -20.29
C GLU A 268 13.11 9.44 -19.61
N LYS A 269 13.67 10.44 -20.28
CA LYS A 269 13.67 11.81 -19.77
C LYS A 269 12.25 12.40 -19.70
N ALA A 270 11.45 12.25 -20.75
CA ALA A 270 10.07 12.75 -20.77
C ALA A 270 9.20 12.06 -19.69
N GLU A 271 9.36 10.75 -19.52
CA GLU A 271 8.67 9.96 -18.50
C GLU A 271 9.05 10.41 -17.07
N ASN A 272 10.33 10.69 -16.82
CA ASN A 272 10.79 11.17 -15.51
C ASN A 272 10.30 12.58 -15.19
N GLU A 273 10.21 13.46 -16.19
CA GLU A 273 9.71 14.82 -16.02
C GLU A 273 8.17 14.86 -15.89
N ALA A 274 7.48 13.90 -16.53
CA ALA A 274 6.03 13.68 -16.47
C ALA A 274 5.20 14.96 -16.67
N GLY A 275 5.65 15.83 -17.57
CA GLY A 275 5.03 17.12 -17.87
C GLY A 275 4.48 17.21 -19.29
N GLU A 276 3.44 18.01 -19.49
CA GLU A 276 2.84 18.22 -20.83
C GLU A 276 3.88 18.64 -21.86
N GLU A 277 4.74 19.61 -21.51
CA GLU A 277 5.79 20.11 -22.40
C GLU A 277 6.81 19.03 -22.77
N SER A 278 7.14 18.13 -21.83
CA SER A 278 8.12 17.05 -22.07
C SER A 278 7.61 16.01 -23.07
N PHE A 279 6.34 15.61 -22.96
CA PHE A 279 5.71 14.69 -23.90
C PHE A 279 5.46 15.36 -25.27
N GLU A 280 5.07 16.63 -25.30
CA GLU A 280 4.96 17.39 -26.56
C GLU A 280 6.30 17.51 -27.29
N GLN A 281 7.38 17.80 -26.55
CA GLN A 281 8.73 17.85 -27.11
C GLN A 281 9.16 16.49 -27.67
N PHE A 282 8.87 15.40 -26.94
CA PHE A 282 9.15 14.04 -27.40
C PHE A 282 8.38 13.72 -28.68
N LEU A 283 7.07 13.95 -28.72
CA LEU A 283 6.21 13.69 -29.88
C LEU A 283 6.60 14.51 -31.11
N ASN A 284 7.05 15.76 -30.91
CA ASN A 284 7.53 16.61 -31.99
C ASN A 284 8.87 16.12 -32.56
N LYS A 285 9.73 15.55 -31.71
CA LYS A 285 11.03 15.03 -32.12
C LYS A 285 10.95 13.63 -32.74
N TYR A 286 10.03 12.80 -32.23
CA TYR A 286 9.87 11.40 -32.61
C TYR A 286 8.40 11.01 -32.82
N PRO A 287 7.74 11.52 -33.87
CA PRO A 287 6.31 11.29 -34.09
C PRO A 287 5.93 9.85 -34.41
N ASP A 288 6.89 9.05 -34.88
CA ASP A 288 6.73 7.66 -35.32
C ASP A 288 7.53 6.67 -34.45
N ALA A 289 8.08 7.12 -33.32
CA ALA A 289 8.76 6.24 -32.38
C ALA A 289 7.77 5.22 -31.78
N PRO A 290 8.25 4.03 -31.38
CA PRO A 290 7.39 3.07 -30.71
C PRO A 290 6.77 3.62 -29.41
N GLU A 291 7.47 4.53 -28.72
CA GLU A 291 6.97 5.20 -27.52
C GLU A 291 6.07 6.42 -27.81
N ALA A 292 5.85 6.77 -29.09
CA ALA A 292 5.03 7.93 -29.47
C ALA A 292 3.53 7.74 -29.23
N GLU A 293 3.06 6.50 -29.15
CA GLU A 293 1.69 6.21 -28.72
C GLU A 293 1.51 6.50 -27.23
N GLU A 294 2.40 5.95 -26.40
CA GLU A 294 2.40 6.13 -24.95
C GLU A 294 2.55 7.61 -24.57
N ALA A 295 3.48 8.33 -25.24
CA ALA A 295 3.66 9.75 -25.04
C ALA A 295 2.37 10.56 -25.33
N LEU A 296 1.61 10.17 -26.36
CA LEU A 296 0.37 10.85 -26.73
C LEU A 296 -0.76 10.53 -25.74
N TRP A 297 -0.80 9.31 -25.24
CA TRP A 297 -1.73 8.90 -24.19
C TRP A 297 -1.48 9.64 -22.88
N GLU A 298 -0.22 9.69 -22.41
CA GLU A 298 0.16 10.44 -21.22
C GLU A 298 -0.17 11.94 -21.35
N LEU A 299 0.07 12.52 -22.52
CA LEU A 299 -0.31 13.89 -22.81
C LEU A 299 -1.83 14.10 -22.72
N ALA A 300 -2.64 13.15 -23.20
CA ALA A 300 -4.10 13.22 -23.10
C ALA A 300 -4.57 13.13 -21.64
N LYS A 301 -3.97 12.23 -20.84
CA LYS A 301 -4.25 12.09 -19.40
C LYS A 301 -3.90 13.34 -18.60
N LEU A 302 -2.80 14.01 -18.94
CA LEU A 302 -2.39 15.25 -18.30
C LEU A 302 -3.34 16.42 -18.63
N LYS A 303 -3.70 16.58 -19.91
CA LYS A 303 -4.59 17.66 -20.36
C LYS A 303 -6.03 17.49 -19.90
N LYS A 304 -6.49 16.25 -19.68
CA LYS A 304 -7.87 15.92 -19.25
C LYS A 304 -8.95 16.57 -20.10
N ASP A 305 -8.68 16.71 -21.39
CA ASP A 305 -9.57 17.36 -22.34
C ASP A 305 -10.09 16.33 -23.35
N SER A 306 -11.40 16.37 -23.60
CA SER A 306 -12.04 15.57 -24.63
C SER A 306 -11.42 15.76 -26.02
N SER A 307 -10.84 16.93 -26.32
CA SER A 307 -10.12 17.15 -27.58
C SER A 307 -8.83 16.32 -27.68
N ALA A 308 -8.12 16.12 -26.56
CA ALA A 308 -6.88 15.36 -26.50
C ALA A 308 -7.14 13.85 -26.66
N TYR A 309 -8.16 13.32 -25.99
CA TYR A 309 -8.58 11.91 -26.15
C TYR A 309 -9.06 11.61 -27.57
N ARG A 310 -9.81 12.53 -28.20
CA ARG A 310 -10.17 12.39 -29.62
C ARG A 310 -8.95 12.47 -30.54
N GLY A 311 -7.97 13.31 -30.21
CA GLY A 311 -6.70 13.38 -30.92
C GLY A 311 -5.93 12.06 -30.87
N TYR A 312 -5.87 11.44 -29.68
CA TYR A 312 -5.30 10.12 -29.49
C TYR A 312 -6.03 9.06 -30.33
N LEU A 313 -7.37 8.95 -30.20
CA LEU A 313 -8.17 7.99 -30.99
C LEU A 313 -8.10 8.20 -32.50
N SER A 314 -7.91 9.44 -32.95
CA SER A 314 -7.72 9.74 -34.37
C SER A 314 -6.39 9.20 -34.91
N LYS A 315 -5.34 9.15 -34.08
CA LYS A 315 -4.02 8.65 -34.47
C LYS A 315 -3.89 7.14 -34.21
N TYR A 316 -4.48 6.65 -33.12
CA TYR A 316 -4.43 5.26 -32.68
C TYR A 316 -5.85 4.72 -32.39
N PRO A 317 -6.67 4.47 -33.43
CA PRO A 317 -8.05 4.03 -33.25
C PRO A 317 -8.16 2.61 -32.65
N GLU A 318 -7.14 1.78 -32.84
CA GLU A 318 -7.03 0.44 -32.24
C GLU A 318 -5.77 0.35 -31.37
N GLY A 319 -5.32 1.49 -30.83
CA GLY A 319 -4.18 1.57 -29.92
C GLY A 319 -4.44 0.87 -28.58
N GLU A 320 -3.38 0.66 -27.81
CA GLU A 320 -3.41 -0.01 -26.52
C GLU A 320 -4.41 0.65 -25.56
N HIS A 321 -4.48 1.99 -25.58
CA HIS A 321 -5.35 2.78 -24.72
C HIS A 321 -6.64 3.24 -25.41
N ALA A 322 -6.98 2.69 -26.58
CA ALA A 322 -8.13 3.14 -27.36
C ALA A 322 -9.48 2.85 -26.67
N GLU A 323 -9.60 1.74 -25.94
CA GLU A 323 -10.81 1.46 -25.17
C GLU A 323 -10.96 2.42 -23.98
N GLU A 324 -9.87 2.70 -23.28
CA GLU A 324 -9.85 3.65 -22.16
C GLU A 324 -10.18 5.08 -22.61
N ALA A 325 -9.63 5.51 -23.75
CA ALA A 325 -9.91 6.81 -24.33
C ALA A 325 -11.40 6.97 -24.72
N ARG A 326 -12.04 5.92 -25.25
CA ARG A 326 -13.48 5.92 -25.55
C ARG A 326 -14.33 5.99 -24.28
N LEU A 327 -13.95 5.22 -23.25
CA LEU A 327 -14.63 5.23 -21.97
C LEU A 327 -14.59 6.62 -21.32
N TRP A 328 -13.45 7.32 -21.42
CA TRP A 328 -13.32 8.69 -20.94
C TRP A 328 -14.23 9.67 -21.69
N LEU A 329 -14.44 9.44 -22.99
CA LEU A 329 -15.36 10.24 -23.82
C LEU A 329 -16.84 9.86 -23.64
N GLY A 330 -17.13 8.72 -23.00
CA GLY A 330 -18.48 8.18 -22.82
C GLY A 330 -19.08 7.57 -24.09
N GLU A 331 -18.23 7.04 -24.98
CA GLU A 331 -18.62 6.38 -26.25
C GLU A 331 -18.86 4.87 -26.13
#